data_AF-A0A9P6W0F0-F1
#
_entry.id   AF-A0A9P6W0F0-F1
#
_cell.length_a   1.000
_cell.length_b   1.000
_cell.length_c   1.000
_cell.angle_alpha   90.00
_cell.angle_beta   90.00
_cell.angle_gamma   90.00
#
_symmetry.space_group_name_H-M   'P 1'
#
loop_
_entity.id
_entity.type
_entity.pdbx_description
1 polymer ?
#
loop_
_entity_poly.entity_id
_entity_poly.type
_entity_poly.pdbx_seq_one_letter_code
_entity_poly.pdbx_strand_id
1 'polypeptide(L)'
;MLETGQAHACHRFVIEDAADEQARLVLWFFNPSIRLAFNSSDPVVQSHLHGGTAKGMNAVKVFYAQVTGNDDPRAPFEAAKHERMAYPRRIVDQLSEVLQASTQVYPEAKRRFGDLQMGFLERI
;
A
#
# COMPACT_ATOMS: atom_id res chain seq x y z
N MET A 1 -29.27 -7.99 -18.06
CA MET A 1 -27.92 -8.55 -17.90
C MET A 1 -27.11 -7.53 -17.11
N LEU A 2 -27.34 -7.47 -15.79
CA LEU A 2 -26.56 -6.64 -14.88
C LEU A 2 -25.31 -7.46 -14.56
N GLU A 3 -24.24 -7.23 -15.31
CA GLU A 3 -22.90 -7.56 -14.84
C GLU A 3 -22.59 -6.57 -13.72
N THR A 4 -23.11 -6.88 -12.54
CA THR A 4 -22.80 -6.15 -11.31
C THR A 4 -21.32 -6.41 -11.06
N GLY A 5 -20.47 -5.53 -11.59
CA GLY A 5 -19.05 -5.54 -11.33
C GLY A 5 -18.87 -5.69 -9.83
N GLN A 6 -18.42 -6.87 -9.40
CA GLN A 6 -18.09 -7.13 -8.01
C GLN A 6 -17.16 -6.01 -7.61
N ALA A 7 -17.65 -5.11 -6.78
CA ALA A 7 -16.85 -4.06 -6.19
C ALA A 7 -15.78 -4.77 -5.36
N HIS A 8 -14.62 -5.03 -5.97
CA HIS A 8 -13.45 -5.58 -5.30
C HIS A 8 -13.27 -4.72 -4.04
N ALA A 9 -13.38 -5.33 -2.87
CA ALA A 9 -13.47 -4.61 -1.60
C ALA A 9 -12.36 -3.56 -1.50
N CYS A 10 -12.77 -2.29 -1.56
CA CYS A 10 -11.92 -1.11 -1.57
C CYS A 10 -11.85 -0.56 -0.14
N HIS A 11 -11.03 -1.15 0.71
CA HIS A 11 -10.83 -0.61 2.06
C HIS A 11 -9.83 0.53 2.02
N ARG A 12 -10.16 1.59 2.75
CA ARG A 12 -9.42 2.85 2.76
C ARG A 12 -9.04 3.18 4.20
N PHE A 13 -7.75 3.43 4.42
CA PHE A 13 -7.22 3.77 5.73
C PHE A 13 -6.39 5.04 5.67
N VAL A 14 -6.49 5.83 6.72
CA VAL A 14 -5.56 6.90 7.04
C VAL A 14 -4.78 6.43 8.27
N ILE A 15 -3.49 6.20 8.07
CA ILE A 15 -2.57 5.80 9.13
C ILE A 15 -1.96 7.06 9.73
N GLU A 16 -2.14 7.21 11.02
CA GLU A 16 -1.73 8.35 11.81
C GLU A 16 -0.54 7.98 12.69
N ASP A 17 0.28 8.97 13.02
CA ASP A 17 1.23 8.84 14.12
C ASP A 17 0.47 8.99 15.44
N ALA A 18 0.57 7.99 16.31
CA ALA A 18 -0.07 8.01 17.61
C ALA A 18 0.40 9.13 18.54
N ALA A 19 1.56 9.75 18.28
CA ALA A 19 2.08 10.83 19.11
C ALA A 19 1.38 12.18 18.88
N ASP A 20 0.95 12.47 17.65
CA ASP A 20 0.42 13.78 17.25
C ASP A 20 -0.89 13.71 16.44
N GLU A 21 -1.40 12.50 16.21
CA GLU A 21 -2.63 12.21 15.47
C GLU A 21 -2.65 12.81 14.05
N GLN A 22 -1.46 13.06 13.48
CA GLN A 22 -1.34 13.54 12.11
C GLN A 22 -1.31 12.38 11.14
N ALA A 23 -2.07 12.51 10.05
CA ALA A 23 -2.00 11.59 8.94
C ALA A 23 -0.57 11.52 8.38
N ARG A 24 -0.05 10.30 8.21
CA ARG A 24 1.31 10.03 7.69
C ARG A 24 1.31 9.17 6.43
N LEU A 25 0.33 8.28 6.31
CA LEU A 25 0.23 7.35 5.20
C LEU A 25 -1.24 7.08 4.89
N VAL A 26 -1.62 7.17 3.62
CA VAL A 26 -2.95 6.77 3.17
C VAL A 26 -2.88 5.46 2.39
N LEU A 27 -3.81 4.55 2.63
CA LEU A 27 -3.81 3.18 2.08
C LEU A 27 -5.15 2.84 1.47
N TRP A 28 -5.14 2.45 0.20
CA TRP A 28 -6.31 1.91 -0.49
C TRP A 28 -6.01 0.48 -0.92
N PHE A 29 -6.59 -0.46 -0.19
CA PHE A 29 -6.51 -1.87 -0.47
C PHE A 29 -7.42 -2.23 -1.65
N PHE A 30 -6.87 -2.99 -2.59
CA PHE A 30 -7.56 -3.51 -3.75
C PHE A 30 -7.18 -4.98 -3.94
N ASN A 31 -8.08 -5.79 -4.52
CA ASN A 31 -7.83 -7.21 -4.79
C ASN A 31 -7.16 -7.93 -3.60
N PRO A 32 -7.94 -8.27 -2.55
CA PRO A 32 -7.39 -8.73 -1.27
C PRO A 32 -6.63 -10.05 -1.34
N SER A 33 -6.63 -10.75 -2.47
CA SER A 33 -5.87 -11.97 -2.67
C SER A 33 -5.37 -12.04 -4.11
N ILE A 34 -4.12 -11.63 -4.31
CA ILE A 34 -3.40 -11.79 -5.57
C ILE A 34 -2.20 -12.70 -5.36
N ARG A 35 -1.85 -13.48 -6.39
CA ARG A 35 -0.61 -14.26 -6.40
C ARG A 35 0.42 -13.53 -7.24
N LEU A 36 1.54 -13.16 -6.62
CA LEU A 36 2.64 -12.47 -7.28
C LEU A 36 3.82 -13.41 -7.45
N ALA A 37 4.41 -13.42 -8.64
CA ALA A 37 5.71 -14.02 -8.87
C ALA A 37 6.62 -12.91 -9.41
N PHE A 38 7.76 -12.70 -8.75
CA PHE A 38 8.72 -11.70 -9.16
C PHE A 38 10.15 -12.18 -8.89
N ASN A 39 11.09 -11.58 -9.62
CA ASN A 39 12.51 -11.75 -9.38
C ASN A 39 13.12 -10.35 -9.29
N SER A 40 13.79 -10.06 -8.17
CA SER A 40 14.50 -8.81 -7.98
C SER A 40 15.88 -9.09 -7.41
N SER A 41 16.91 -8.52 -8.05
CA SER A 41 18.27 -8.51 -7.53
C SER A 41 18.55 -7.28 -6.65
N ASP A 42 17.57 -6.39 -6.47
CA ASP A 42 17.71 -5.22 -5.61
C ASP A 42 17.77 -5.67 -4.13
N PRO A 43 18.86 -5.38 -3.40
CA PRO A 43 19.02 -5.78 -2.01
C PRO A 43 17.92 -5.23 -1.09
N VAL A 44 17.39 -4.04 -1.37
CA VAL A 44 16.30 -3.42 -0.59
C VAL A 44 15.02 -4.23 -0.75
N VAL A 45 14.71 -4.63 -1.98
CA VAL A 45 13.53 -5.48 -2.24
C VAL A 45 13.69 -6.83 -1.55
N GLN A 46 14.89 -7.41 -1.57
CA GLN A 46 15.18 -8.69 -0.92
C GLN A 46 15.14 -8.62 0.61
N SER A 47 15.53 -7.50 1.23
CA SER A 47 15.49 -7.34 2.69
C SER A 47 14.08 -7.14 3.23
N HIS A 48 13.19 -6.54 2.44
CA HIS A 48 11.82 -6.22 2.88
C HIS A 48 10.76 -7.26 2.45
N LEU A 49 11.02 -8.10 1.45
CA LEU A 49 10.03 -9.06 0.91
C LEU A 49 10.52 -10.52 1.01
N HIS A 50 9.72 -11.39 1.63
CA HIS A 50 10.07 -12.79 1.88
C HIS A 50 10.03 -13.72 0.63
N GLY A 51 9.82 -13.16 -0.57
CA GLY A 51 9.64 -13.90 -1.84
C GLY A 51 10.92 -14.20 -2.64
N GLY A 52 12.10 -13.90 -2.10
CA GLY A 52 13.37 -13.95 -2.83
C GLY A 52 13.70 -15.31 -3.46
N THR A 53 14.00 -15.27 -4.76
CA THR A 53 14.61 -16.28 -5.68
C THR A 53 13.72 -17.09 -6.62
N ALA A 54 12.51 -17.55 -6.25
CA ALA A 54 11.61 -18.26 -7.20
C ALA A 54 10.21 -18.58 -6.66
N LYS A 55 9.79 -18.04 -5.51
CA LYS A 55 8.53 -18.43 -4.87
C LYS A 55 7.50 -17.34 -5.04
N GLY A 56 6.36 -17.69 -5.65
CA GLY A 56 5.23 -16.79 -5.69
C GLY A 56 4.66 -16.56 -4.29
N MET A 57 4.24 -15.34 -3.98
CA MET A 57 3.62 -14.96 -2.71
C MET A 57 2.15 -14.59 -2.89
N ASN A 58 1.36 -14.84 -1.84
CA ASN A 58 0.03 -14.27 -1.74
C ASN A 58 0.17 -12.86 -1.18
N ALA A 59 -0.49 -11.90 -1.81
CA ALA A 59 -0.39 -10.50 -1.43
C ALA A 59 -1.74 -9.81 -1.60
N VAL A 60 -1.81 -8.59 -1.08
CA VAL A 60 -2.87 -7.63 -1.39
C VAL A 60 -2.26 -6.47 -2.17
N LYS A 61 -2.96 -6.02 -3.21
CA LYS A 61 -2.56 -4.81 -3.95
C LYS A 61 -2.94 -3.58 -3.13
N VAL A 62 -2.03 -2.62 -3.04
CA VAL A 62 -2.24 -1.41 -2.26
C VAL A 62 -1.87 -0.19 -3.10
N PHE A 63 -2.79 0.77 -3.20
CA PHE A 63 -2.43 2.13 -3.60
C PHE A 63 -2.15 2.96 -2.36
N TYR A 64 -1.06 3.70 -2.34
CA TYR A 64 -0.65 4.45 -1.15
C TYR A 64 0.03 5.76 -1.46
N ALA A 65 0.03 6.67 -0.49
CA ALA A 65 0.84 7.89 -0.52
C ALA A 65 1.28 8.26 0.89
N GLN A 66 2.53 8.72 1.02
CA GLN A 66 2.97 9.42 2.22
C GLN A 66 2.41 10.83 2.22
N VAL A 67 1.88 11.24 3.37
CA VAL A 67 1.26 12.54 3.58
C VAL A 67 1.90 13.22 4.79
N THR A 68 1.88 14.55 4.82
CA THR A 68 2.58 15.32 5.87
C THR A 68 1.70 15.69 7.06
N GLY A 69 0.38 15.52 6.94
CA GLY A 69 -0.60 15.81 7.98
C GLY A 69 -2.01 15.79 7.41
N ASN A 70 -2.98 16.22 8.22
CA ASN A 70 -4.40 16.16 7.86
C ASN A 70 -4.79 17.10 6.71
N ASP A 71 -4.03 18.16 6.46
CA ASP A 71 -4.30 19.12 5.38
C ASP A 71 -3.75 18.68 4.00
N ASP A 72 -3.19 17.47 3.88
CA ASP A 72 -2.58 17.01 2.63
C ASP A 72 -3.65 16.72 1.55
N PRO A 73 -3.57 17.35 0.37
CA PRO A 73 -4.56 17.19 -0.70
C PRO A 73 -4.57 15.79 -1.31
N ARG A 74 -3.56 14.96 -1.05
CA ARG A 74 -3.48 13.53 -1.44
C ARG A 74 -4.29 12.64 -0.51
N ALA A 75 -5.08 13.24 0.38
CA ALA A 75 -6.23 12.64 1.03
C ALA A 75 -7.56 12.78 0.24
N PRO A 76 -7.69 12.53 -1.09
CA PRO A 76 -9.01 12.24 -1.68
C PRO A 76 -9.72 11.05 -1.02
N PHE A 77 -9.02 10.35 -0.11
CA PHE A 77 -9.57 9.53 0.95
C PHE A 77 -10.70 10.20 1.75
N GLU A 78 -10.69 11.51 1.98
CA GLU A 78 -11.71 12.17 2.80
C GLU A 78 -13.12 12.11 2.19
N ALA A 79 -13.24 12.22 0.85
CA ALA A 79 -14.52 12.18 0.17
C ALA A 79 -15.15 10.77 0.14
N ALA A 80 -14.36 9.73 0.38
CA ALA A 80 -14.81 8.35 0.46
C ALA A 80 -14.80 7.86 1.91
N LYS A 81 -15.64 6.87 2.23
CA LYS A 81 -15.58 6.22 3.55
C LYS A 81 -14.16 5.65 3.76
N HIS A 82 -13.52 6.07 4.84
CA HIS A 82 -12.21 5.62 5.27
C HIS A 82 -12.23 5.37 6.79
N GLU A 83 -11.26 4.60 7.25
CA GLU A 83 -11.00 4.34 8.67
C GLU A 83 -9.68 5.01 9.05
N ARG A 84 -9.64 5.63 10.24
CA ARG A 84 -8.42 6.25 10.77
C ARG A 84 -7.85 5.35 11.84
N MET A 85 -6.54 5.10 11.77
CA MET A 85 -5.86 4.21 12.70
C MET A 85 -4.53 4.84 13.14
N ALA A 86 -4.40 5.03 14.45
CA ALA A 86 -3.18 5.53 15.06
C ALA A 86 -2.20 4.40 15.37
N TYR A 87 -0.96 4.53 14.91
CA TYR A 87 0.12 3.60 15.20
C TYR A 87 1.37 4.35 15.68
N PRO A 88 2.24 3.72 16.48
CA PRO A 88 3.54 4.31 16.80
C PRO A 88 4.34 4.61 15.54
N ARG A 89 5.00 5.77 15.48
CA ARG A 89 5.79 6.24 14.33
C ARG A 89 6.62 5.15 13.64
N ARG A 90 7.35 4.35 14.41
CA ARG A 90 8.18 3.24 13.91
C ARG A 90 7.41 2.24 13.03
N ILE A 91 6.15 1.96 13.35
CA ILE A 91 5.31 1.01 12.59
C ILE A 91 4.86 1.65 11.28
N VAL A 92 4.53 2.94 11.30
CA VAL A 92 4.17 3.71 10.10
C VAL A 92 5.33 3.81 9.13
N ASP A 93 6.54 4.06 9.64
CA ASP A 93 7.76 4.11 8.83
C ASP A 93 8.09 2.73 8.25
N GLN A 94 8.06 1.66 9.05
CA GLN A 94 8.25 0.29 8.56
C GLN A 94 7.25 -0.10 7.48
N LEU A 95 5.96 0.24 7.67
CA LEU A 95 4.93 -0.03 6.67
C LEU A 95 5.20 0.73 5.36
N SER A 96 5.64 1.99 5.47
CA SER A 96 6.02 2.80 4.32
C SER A 96 7.20 2.21 3.57
N GLU A 97 8.24 1.75 4.27
CA GLU A 97 9.43 1.14 3.69
C GLU A 97 9.08 -0.15 2.91
N VAL A 98 8.26 -1.03 3.51
CA VAL A 98 7.81 -2.26 2.85
C VAL A 98 7.02 -1.94 1.57
N LEU A 99 6.10 -0.96 1.64
CA LEU A 99 5.34 -0.54 0.46
C LEU A 99 6.25 0.04 -0.63
N GLN A 100 7.20 0.90 -0.27
CA GLN A 100 8.17 1.47 -1.21
C GLN A 100 9.06 0.40 -1.87
N ALA A 101 9.53 -0.58 -1.10
CA ALA A 101 10.27 -1.72 -1.62
C ALA A 101 9.41 -2.55 -2.59
N SER A 102 8.16 -2.84 -2.22
CA SER A 102 7.21 -3.57 -3.08
C SER A 102 6.91 -2.84 -4.40
N THR A 103 6.90 -1.51 -4.40
CA THR A 103 6.71 -0.70 -5.60
C THR A 103 7.81 -0.93 -6.64
N GLN A 104 9.05 -1.20 -6.21
CA GLN A 104 10.16 -1.43 -7.14
C GLN A 104 9.99 -2.71 -7.97
N VAL A 105 9.19 -3.66 -7.49
CA VAL A 105 8.87 -4.90 -8.20
C VAL A 105 8.01 -4.63 -9.45
N TYR A 106 7.19 -3.58 -9.45
CA TYR A 106 6.40 -3.22 -10.61
C TYR A 106 7.27 -2.57 -11.69
N PRO A 107 6.98 -2.78 -13.00
CA PRO A 107 7.56 -2.00 -14.07
C PRO A 107 7.34 -0.50 -13.83
N GLU A 108 8.32 0.34 -14.18
CA GLU A 108 8.31 1.78 -13.87
C GLU A 108 7.00 2.47 -14.27
N ALA A 109 6.52 2.22 -15.49
CA ALA A 109 5.28 2.76 -16.03
C ALA A 109 4.00 2.32 -15.27
N LYS A 110 4.11 1.36 -14.35
CA LYS A 110 3.00 0.80 -13.56
C LYS A 110 3.15 1.07 -12.06
N ARG A 111 4.13 1.86 -11.63
CA ARG A 111 4.37 2.17 -10.20
C ARG A 111 3.40 3.20 -9.61
N ARG A 112 2.56 3.84 -10.43
CA ARG A 112 1.68 4.94 -10.00
C ARG A 112 0.27 4.84 -10.57
N PHE A 113 -0.67 5.44 -9.85
CA PHE A 113 -2.04 5.70 -10.26
C PHE A 113 -2.43 7.11 -9.76
N GLY A 114 -2.39 8.09 -10.66
CA GLY A 114 -2.46 9.50 -10.27
C GLY A 114 -1.34 9.84 -9.29
N ASP A 115 -1.69 10.43 -8.15
CA ASP A 115 -0.76 10.80 -7.08
C ASP A 115 -0.41 9.65 -6.12
N LEU A 116 -1.03 8.47 -6.30
CA LEU A 116 -0.77 7.30 -5.48
C LEU A 116 0.31 6.42 -6.10
N GLN A 117 1.16 5.84 -5.26
CA GLN A 117 2.07 4.77 -5.62
C GLN A 117 1.34 3.42 -5.55
N MET A 118 1.83 2.44 -6.31
CA MET A 118 1.27 1.08 -6.35
C MET A 118 2.27 0.11 -5.76
N GLY A 119 1.89 -0.52 -4.66
CA GLY A 119 2.67 -1.55 -3.97
C GLY A 119 1.81 -2.75 -3.61
N PHE A 120 2.37 -3.64 -2.79
CA PHE A 120 1.66 -4.77 -2.23
C PHE A 120 2.17 -5.10 -0.82
N LEU A 121 1.30 -5.74 -0.04
CA LEU A 121 1.65 -6.32 1.25
C LEU A 121 1.46 -7.82 1.19
N GLU A 122 2.43 -8.56 1.71
CA GLU A 122 2.36 -10.01 1.81
C GLU A 122 1.22 -10.43 2.74
N ARG A 123 0.54 -11.51 2.38
CA ARG A 123 -0.46 -12.18 3.20
C ARG A 123 0.16 -13.44 3.79
N ILE A 124 0.39 -13.41 5.10
CA ILE A 124 0.89 -14.54 5.89
C ILE A 124 -0.29 -15.41 6.33
#